data_AF-A0A916FMG9-F1
#
_entry.id   AF-A0A916FMG9-F1
#
_cell.length_a   1.000
_cell.length_b   1.000
_cell.length_c   1.000
_cell.angle_alpha   90.00
_cell.angle_beta   90.00
_cell.angle_gamma   90.00
#
_symmetry.space_group_name_H-M   'P 1'
#
loop_
_entity.id
_entity.type
_entity.pdbx_description
1 polymer ?
#
loop_
_entity_poly.entity_id
_entity_poly.type
_entity_poly.pdbx_seq_one_letter_code
_entity_poly.pdbx_strand_id
1 'polypeptide(L)'
;MVIVMQQGASAKQIAAIVSRVEAMGYHAHLVQGEERTIIGVIGDDRPIDRTQFETLDGVDKTIPVLKPFKMASRDMHAPSTQVALDGVKIGGPQIIIMAGPCSVETREQIIETAIAVKEAGAQALRGGAFKPRSSPYSFQGLGEEG
;
A
#
# COMPACT_ATOMS: atom_id res chain seq x y z
N MET A 1 -2.33 13.03 -11.57
CA MET A 1 -3.67 12.40 -11.71
C MET A 1 -4.40 13.03 -12.90
N VAL A 2 -5.53 12.49 -13.32
CA VAL A 2 -6.38 13.09 -14.35
C VAL A 2 -7.73 13.42 -13.75
N ILE A 3 -8.21 14.65 -13.96
CA ILE A 3 -9.57 15.08 -13.62
C ILE A 3 -10.39 15.09 -14.90
N VAL A 4 -11.49 14.34 -14.91
CA VAL A 4 -12.44 14.33 -16.03
C VAL A 4 -13.57 15.29 -15.68
N MET A 5 -13.81 16.28 -16.54
CA MET A 5 -14.93 17.21 -16.37
C MET A 5 -16.24 16.58 -16.86
N GLN A 6 -17.35 17.04 -16.31
CA GLN A 6 -18.69 16.73 -16.80
C GLN A 6 -18.88 17.24 -18.24
N GLN A 7 -19.75 16.59 -19.00
CA GLN A 7 -20.10 17.05 -20.34
C GLN A 7 -20.78 18.43 -20.24
N GLY A 8 -20.30 19.39 -21.02
CA GLY A 8 -20.82 20.78 -20.98
C GLY A 8 -20.35 21.61 -19.79
N ALA A 9 -19.31 21.17 -19.05
CA ALA A 9 -18.70 21.98 -17.99
C ALA A 9 -18.29 23.36 -18.54
N SER A 10 -18.74 24.41 -17.84
CA SER A 10 -18.51 25.79 -18.25
C SER A 10 -17.03 26.18 -18.15
N ALA A 11 -16.62 27.17 -18.95
CA ALA A 11 -15.27 27.73 -18.88
C ALA A 11 -14.93 28.23 -17.45
N LYS A 12 -15.93 28.71 -16.70
CA LYS A 12 -15.76 29.13 -15.30
C LYS A 12 -15.44 27.96 -14.37
N GLN A 13 -16.12 26.83 -14.52
CA GLN A 13 -15.84 25.61 -13.74
C GLN A 13 -14.45 25.08 -14.08
N ILE A 14 -14.09 24.99 -15.37
CA ILE A 14 -12.76 24.55 -15.81
C ILE A 14 -11.66 25.45 -15.22
N ALA A 15 -11.82 26.77 -15.33
CA ALA A 15 -10.87 27.74 -14.77
C ALA A 15 -10.75 27.61 -13.24
N ALA A 16 -11.84 27.35 -12.52
CA ALA A 16 -11.80 27.15 -11.08
C ALA A 16 -10.98 25.90 -10.69
N ILE A 17 -11.10 24.81 -11.44
CA ILE A 17 -10.30 23.60 -11.21
C ILE A 17 -8.82 23.87 -11.51
N VAL A 18 -8.50 24.53 -12.63
CA VAL A 18 -7.13 24.90 -13.00
C VAL A 18 -6.48 25.76 -11.90
N SER A 19 -7.14 26.83 -11.47
CA SER A 19 -6.64 27.70 -10.39
C SER A 19 -6.44 26.94 -9.08
N ARG A 20 -7.32 25.97 -8.77
CA ARG A 20 -7.18 25.15 -7.56
C ARG A 20 -5.96 24.23 -7.64
N VAL A 21 -5.72 23.61 -8.79
CA VAL A 21 -4.54 22.77 -9.04
C VAL A 21 -3.24 23.59 -8.90
N GLU A 22 -3.20 24.78 -9.51
CA GLU A 22 -2.04 25.69 -9.44
C GLU A 22 -1.79 26.24 -8.03
N ALA A 23 -2.86 26.60 -7.30
CA ALA A 23 -2.76 27.06 -5.92
C ALA A 23 -2.21 25.97 -4.97
N MET A 24 -2.33 24.69 -5.33
CA MET A 24 -1.75 23.58 -4.59
C MET A 24 -0.28 23.29 -4.97
N GLY A 25 0.29 24.06 -5.90
CA GLY A 25 1.68 23.90 -6.37
C GLY A 25 1.87 22.87 -7.47
N TYR A 26 0.79 22.47 -8.16
CA TYR A 26 0.85 21.55 -9.30
C TYR A 26 0.63 22.30 -10.61
N HIS A 27 1.02 21.68 -11.73
CA HIS A 27 0.69 22.19 -13.05
C HIS A 27 -0.55 21.52 -13.60
N ALA A 28 -1.49 22.33 -14.08
CA ALA A 28 -2.67 21.86 -14.80
C ALA A 28 -2.38 21.82 -16.30
N HIS A 29 -2.60 20.68 -16.93
CA HIS A 29 -2.53 20.52 -18.39
C HIS A 29 -3.93 20.23 -18.94
N LEU A 30 -4.47 21.20 -19.66
CA LEU A 30 -5.82 21.12 -20.21
C LEU A 30 -5.83 20.41 -21.56
N VAL A 31 -6.72 19.43 -21.71
CA VAL A 31 -7.01 18.76 -22.98
C VAL A 31 -8.51 18.94 -23.26
N GLN A 32 -8.84 19.76 -24.25
CA GLN A 32 -10.21 19.98 -24.70
C GLN A 32 -10.53 18.99 -25.82
N GLY A 33 -11.31 17.95 -25.50
CA GLY A 33 -11.87 17.05 -26.50
C GLY A 33 -13.22 17.55 -27.02
N GLU A 34 -13.68 16.94 -28.11
CA GLU A 34 -14.99 17.24 -28.71
C GLU A 34 -16.16 16.95 -27.75
N GLU A 35 -16.05 15.86 -26.97
CA GLU A 35 -17.11 15.45 -26.04
C GLU A 35 -16.86 15.89 -24.59
N ARG A 36 -15.59 15.87 -24.14
CA ARG A 36 -15.22 16.14 -22.74
C ARG A 36 -13.90 16.86 -22.63
N THR A 37 -13.80 17.68 -21.58
CA THR A 37 -12.55 18.32 -21.16
C THR A 37 -11.87 17.47 -20.09
N ILE A 38 -10.56 17.31 -20.21
CA ILE A 38 -9.72 16.58 -19.29
C ILE A 38 -8.64 17.51 -18.75
N ILE A 39 -8.36 17.44 -17.45
CA ILE A 39 -7.30 18.20 -16.80
C ILE A 39 -6.28 17.23 -16.23
N GLY A 40 -5.10 17.16 -16.84
CA GLY A 40 -3.94 16.48 -16.28
C GLY A 40 -3.35 17.29 -15.14
N VAL A 41 -3.13 16.65 -13.99
CA VAL A 41 -2.46 17.26 -12.82
C VAL A 41 -1.06 16.68 -12.71
N ILE A 42 -0.07 17.55 -12.92
CA ILE A 42 1.36 17.20 -13.05
C ILE A 42 2.13 17.77 -11.84
N GLY A 43 2.91 16.91 -11.19
CA GLY A 43 3.80 17.21 -10.05
C GLY A 43 4.04 15.95 -9.21
N ASP A 44 5.20 15.84 -8.55
CA ASP A 44 5.71 14.56 -8.02
C ASP A 44 5.75 14.45 -6.48
N ASP A 45 5.54 15.56 -5.75
CA ASP A 45 6.03 15.61 -4.36
C ASP A 45 4.99 15.36 -3.27
N ARG A 46 3.68 15.37 -3.56
CA ARG A 46 2.65 15.19 -2.52
C ARG A 46 1.47 14.34 -3.01
N PRO A 47 0.97 13.42 -2.17
CA PRO A 47 -0.31 12.77 -2.43
C PRO A 47 -1.41 13.83 -2.49
N ILE A 48 -2.11 13.93 -3.62
CA ILE A 48 -3.33 14.73 -3.70
C ILE A 48 -4.48 13.86 -3.22
N ASP A 49 -5.19 14.34 -2.21
CA ASP A 49 -6.49 13.78 -1.86
C ASP A 49 -7.49 14.11 -2.98
N ARG A 50 -7.81 13.07 -3.74
CA ARG A 50 -8.69 13.12 -4.91
C ARG A 50 -10.11 13.56 -4.56
N THR A 51 -10.57 13.23 -3.36
CA THR A 51 -11.93 13.54 -2.92
C THR A 51 -12.20 15.05 -2.92
N GLN A 52 -11.16 15.87 -2.72
CA GLN A 52 -11.26 17.33 -2.78
C GLN A 52 -11.67 17.87 -4.15
N PHE A 53 -11.42 17.11 -5.22
CA PHE A 53 -11.79 17.49 -6.58
C PHE A 53 -13.09 16.82 -7.02
N GLU A 54 -13.36 15.61 -6.56
CA GLU A 54 -14.60 14.88 -6.88
C GLU A 54 -15.85 15.57 -6.35
N THR A 55 -15.73 16.39 -5.31
CA THR A 55 -16.85 17.19 -4.77
C THR A 55 -17.04 18.53 -5.46
N LEU A 56 -16.16 18.92 -6.39
CA LEU A 56 -16.24 20.23 -7.06
C LEU A 56 -17.20 20.21 -8.23
N ASP A 57 -17.91 21.32 -8.40
CA ASP A 57 -18.89 21.48 -9.47
C ASP A 57 -18.22 21.41 -10.86
N GLY A 58 -18.86 20.70 -11.79
CA GLY A 58 -18.33 20.42 -13.13
C GLY A 58 -17.31 19.28 -13.19
N VAL A 59 -16.96 18.61 -12.08
CA VAL A 59 -16.11 17.41 -12.10
C VAL A 59 -16.97 16.14 -12.19
N ASP A 60 -16.60 15.23 -13.09
CA ASP A 60 -17.26 13.92 -13.23
C ASP A 60 -16.57 12.86 -12.36
N LYS A 61 -15.25 12.75 -12.49
CA LYS A 61 -14.43 11.81 -11.71
C LYS A 61 -12.95 12.16 -11.75
N THR A 62 -12.20 11.59 -10.83
CA THR A 62 -10.73 11.64 -10.87
C THR A 62 -10.13 10.25 -11.08
N ILE A 63 -9.06 10.20 -11.86
CA ILE A 63 -8.36 8.95 -12.21
C ILE A 63 -6.90 9.10 -11.78
N PRO A 64 -6.39 8.21 -10.89
CA PRO A 64 -4.98 8.23 -10.53
C PRO A 64 -4.15 7.77 -11.74
N VAL A 65 -3.07 8.49 -12.03
CA VAL A 65 -2.11 8.10 -13.09
C VAL A 65 -1.02 7.21 -12.50
N LEU A 66 -0.52 7.60 -11.32
CA LEU A 66 0.48 6.83 -10.59
C LEU A 66 -0.19 5.85 -9.65
N LYS A 67 0.45 4.68 -9.47
CA LYS A 67 0.06 3.71 -8.45
C LYS A 67 0.27 4.33 -7.05
N PRO A 68 -0.64 4.09 -6.09
CA PRO A 68 -0.53 4.68 -4.74
C PRO A 68 0.63 4.10 -3.91
N PHE A 69 1.31 3.07 -4.41
CA PHE A 69 2.41 2.38 -3.76
C PHE A 69 3.72 2.52 -4.55
N LYS A 70 4.10 3.77 -4.91
CA LYS A 70 5.28 4.11 -5.74
C LYS A 70 6.52 3.29 -5.34
N MET A 71 6.90 3.33 -4.06
CA MET A 71 8.12 2.67 -3.54
C MET A 71 8.09 1.14 -3.58
N ALA A 72 6.91 0.53 -3.53
CA ALA A 72 6.75 -0.93 -3.60
C ALA A 72 6.47 -1.42 -5.04
N SER A 73 6.36 -0.51 -6.02
CA SER A 73 6.09 -0.86 -7.42
C SER A 73 7.37 -1.27 -8.15
N ARG A 74 7.25 -2.29 -9.02
CA ARG A 74 8.33 -2.61 -9.98
C ARG A 74 8.62 -1.49 -10.98
N ASP A 75 7.68 -0.56 -11.20
CA ASP A 75 7.91 0.60 -12.06
C ASP A 75 8.97 1.55 -11.46
N MET A 76 9.07 1.62 -10.12
CA MET A 76 10.10 2.38 -9.42
C MET A 76 11.31 1.54 -9.03
N HIS A 77 11.08 0.29 -8.64
CA HIS A 77 12.13 -0.64 -8.24
C HIS A 77 12.01 -1.93 -9.03
N ALA A 78 12.55 -1.91 -10.24
CA ALA A 78 12.50 -3.06 -11.15
C ALA A 78 13.16 -4.34 -10.57
N PRO A 79 14.33 -4.26 -9.90
CA PRO A 79 14.95 -5.44 -9.29
C PRO A 79 14.08 -6.05 -8.18
N SER A 80 14.19 -7.36 -7.96
CA SER A 80 13.59 -7.98 -6.78
C SER A 80 14.37 -7.59 -5.54
N THR A 81 13.69 -7.02 -4.54
CA THR A 81 14.25 -6.74 -3.22
C THR A 81 14.64 -8.06 -2.54
N GLN A 82 15.87 -8.13 -2.03
CA GLN A 82 16.35 -9.26 -1.23
C GLN A 82 16.57 -8.81 0.21
N VAL A 83 16.01 -9.56 1.17
CA VAL A 83 16.13 -9.30 2.61
C VAL A 83 16.96 -10.40 3.24
N ALA A 84 18.05 -10.01 3.91
CA ALA A 84 18.92 -10.95 4.62
C ALA A 84 18.30 -11.34 5.97
N LEU A 85 18.34 -12.64 6.29
CA LEU A 85 17.88 -13.21 7.56
C LEU A 85 18.82 -14.36 7.92
N ASP A 86 19.64 -14.25 8.96
CA ASP A 86 20.51 -15.31 9.51
C ASP A 86 21.15 -16.25 8.46
N GLY A 87 21.83 -15.65 7.47
CA GLY A 87 22.55 -16.40 6.43
C GLY A 87 21.70 -16.80 5.23
N VAL A 88 20.39 -16.56 5.23
CA VAL A 88 19.49 -16.75 4.07
C VAL A 88 19.03 -15.42 3.47
N LYS A 89 18.59 -15.44 2.21
CA LYS A 89 18.07 -14.27 1.49
C LYS A 89 16.64 -14.50 1.02
N ILE A 90 15.70 -13.80 1.64
CA ILE A 90 14.28 -13.79 1.24
C ILE A 90 14.14 -12.92 -0.02
N GLY A 91 13.40 -13.42 -1.02
CA GLY A 91 13.22 -12.73 -2.32
C GLY A 91 14.27 -13.10 -3.38
N GLY A 92 15.17 -14.05 -3.06
CA GLY A 92 16.06 -14.69 -4.01
C GLY A 92 15.44 -15.92 -4.71
N PRO A 93 16.25 -16.73 -5.42
CA PRO A 93 15.78 -17.94 -6.11
C PRO A 93 15.46 -19.10 -5.17
N GLN A 94 15.97 -19.08 -3.94
CA GLN A 94 15.72 -20.10 -2.94
C GLN A 94 14.33 -19.92 -2.31
N ILE A 95 13.59 -21.01 -2.17
CA ILE A 95 12.33 -21.02 -1.40
C ILE A 95 12.68 -21.02 0.10
N ILE A 96 12.16 -20.04 0.82
CA ILE A 96 12.33 -19.90 2.27
C ILE A 96 11.06 -20.37 2.98
N ILE A 97 11.22 -21.25 3.96
CA ILE A 97 10.16 -21.80 4.80
C ILE A 97 10.27 -21.18 6.20
N MET A 98 9.18 -20.52 6.62
CA MET A 98 9.01 -20.01 7.98
C MET A 98 7.90 -20.81 8.66
N ALA A 99 8.23 -21.58 9.69
CA ALA A 99 7.32 -22.53 10.32
C ALA A 99 7.28 -22.35 11.83
N GLY A 100 6.22 -22.83 12.47
CA GLY A 100 6.02 -22.73 13.92
C GLY A 100 4.55 -22.56 14.27
N PRO A 101 4.22 -22.51 15.57
CA PRO A 101 2.84 -22.55 16.00
C PRO A 101 2.06 -21.28 15.61
N CYS A 102 0.73 -21.39 15.68
CA CYS A 102 -0.13 -20.22 15.58
C CYS A 102 0.17 -19.26 16.74
N SER A 103 0.07 -19.72 17.97
CA SER A 103 0.37 -18.94 19.19
C SER A 103 1.53 -19.57 19.95
N VAL A 104 2.32 -18.77 20.66
CA VAL A 104 3.22 -19.30 21.68
C VAL A 104 2.38 -19.58 22.92
N GLU A 105 2.36 -20.83 23.37
CA GLU A 105 1.49 -21.27 24.48
C GLU A 105 2.29 -21.68 25.71
N THR A 106 3.44 -22.31 25.51
CA THR A 106 4.41 -22.62 26.58
C THR A 106 5.83 -22.56 26.04
N ARG A 107 6.81 -22.45 26.94
CA ARG A 107 8.24 -22.47 26.60
C ARG A 107 8.64 -23.82 26.00
N GLU A 108 8.15 -24.91 26.55
CA GLU A 108 8.47 -26.27 26.11
C GLU A 108 7.96 -26.46 24.67
N GLN A 109 6.72 -26.07 24.41
CA GLN A 109 6.08 -26.19 23.11
C GLN A 109 6.85 -25.42 22.02
N ILE A 110 7.25 -24.17 22.28
CA ILE A 110 7.96 -23.36 21.27
C ILE A 110 9.37 -23.88 21.02
N ILE A 111 10.08 -24.34 22.05
CA ILE A 111 11.43 -24.90 21.91
C ILE A 111 11.41 -26.23 21.15
N GLU A 112 10.49 -27.14 21.48
CA GLU A 112 10.32 -28.40 20.75
C GLU A 112 9.97 -28.14 19.29
N THR A 113 9.08 -27.18 19.03
CA THR A 113 8.73 -26.79 17.66
C THR A 113 9.94 -26.22 16.92
N ALA A 114 10.74 -25.36 17.56
CA ALA A 114 11.95 -24.77 16.97
C ALA A 114 12.94 -25.84 16.50
N ILE A 115 13.15 -26.86 17.32
CA ILE A 115 14.03 -27.99 17.00
C ILE A 115 13.46 -28.75 15.81
N ALA A 116 12.19 -29.18 15.88
CA ALA A 116 11.56 -29.98 14.85
C ALA A 116 11.53 -29.27 13.48
N VAL A 117 11.20 -27.98 13.42
CA VAL A 117 11.15 -27.24 12.15
C VAL A 117 12.54 -27.01 11.57
N LYS A 118 13.56 -26.80 12.42
CA LYS A 118 14.94 -26.68 11.97
C LYS A 118 15.45 -28.00 11.38
N GLU A 119 15.17 -29.12 12.03
CA GLU A 119 15.51 -30.46 11.53
C GLU A 119 14.80 -30.78 10.20
N ALA A 120 13.57 -30.32 10.04
CA ALA A 120 12.83 -30.42 8.78
C ALA A 120 13.33 -29.46 7.68
N GLY A 121 14.31 -28.60 7.97
CA GLY A 121 14.94 -27.70 7.00
C GLY A 121 14.27 -26.32 6.87
N ALA A 122 13.38 -25.92 7.78
CA ALA A 122 12.88 -24.56 7.84
C ALA A 122 14.00 -23.58 8.24
N GLN A 123 13.98 -22.38 7.66
CA GLN A 123 15.02 -21.37 7.88
C GLN A 123 14.61 -20.33 8.94
N ALA A 124 13.34 -20.27 9.31
CA ALA A 124 12.87 -19.36 10.35
C ALA A 124 11.77 -19.99 11.21
N LEU A 125 11.80 -19.66 12.50
CA LEU A 125 10.73 -19.96 13.45
C LEU A 125 9.73 -18.79 13.50
N ARG A 126 8.43 -19.08 13.46
CA ARG A 126 7.36 -18.11 13.74
C ARG A 126 6.51 -18.53 14.93
N GLY A 127 6.05 -17.56 15.71
CA GLY A 127 5.12 -17.77 16.83
C GLY A 127 4.38 -16.48 17.15
N GLY A 128 3.06 -16.54 17.31
CA GLY A 128 2.26 -15.34 17.63
C GLY A 128 2.15 -15.14 19.13
N ALA A 129 2.88 -14.16 19.68
CA ALA A 129 2.82 -13.83 21.10
C ALA A 129 1.58 -12.99 21.48
N PHE A 130 1.04 -12.22 20.54
CA PHE A 130 -0.18 -11.42 20.69
C PHE A 130 -1.28 -11.92 19.78
N LYS A 131 -2.48 -12.09 20.32
CA LYS A 131 -3.63 -12.61 19.59
C LYS A 131 -4.85 -11.71 19.77
N PRO A 132 -5.25 -10.93 18.76
CA PRO A 132 -6.49 -10.18 18.84
C PRO A 132 -7.66 -11.18 18.89
N ARG A 133 -8.45 -11.11 19.97
CA ARG A 133 -9.65 -11.92 20.15
C ARG A 133 -10.85 -11.04 20.38
N SER A 134 -11.98 -11.45 19.78
CA SER A 134 -13.27 -10.78 20.00
C SER A 134 -13.87 -11.11 21.36
N SER A 135 -13.49 -12.25 21.96
CA SER A 135 -13.94 -12.66 23.31
C SER A 135 -12.84 -12.43 24.34
N PRO A 136 -13.15 -11.85 25.52
CA PRO A 136 -12.19 -11.66 26.59
C PRO A 136 -11.74 -12.97 27.25
N TYR A 137 -12.52 -14.06 27.10
CA TYR A 137 -12.22 -15.37 27.67
C TYR A 137 -11.35 -16.25 26.77
N SER A 138 -11.12 -15.82 25.52
CA SER A 138 -10.20 -16.51 24.63
C SER A 138 -8.75 -16.27 25.06
N PHE A 139 -7.88 -17.22 24.73
CA PHE A 139 -6.44 -17.03 24.86
C PHE A 139 -5.97 -15.83 24.01
N GLN A 140 -5.42 -14.83 24.68
CA GLN A 140 -4.96 -13.55 24.10
C GLN A 140 -3.50 -13.59 23.63
N GLY A 141 -2.81 -14.72 23.83
CA GLY A 141 -1.36 -14.80 23.71
C GLY A 141 -0.66 -14.52 25.03
N LEU A 142 0.62 -14.88 25.14
CA LEU A 142 1.44 -14.65 26.33
C LEU A 142 2.04 -13.23 26.39
N GLY A 143 1.90 -12.43 25.32
CA GLY A 143 2.44 -11.09 25.26
C GLY A 143 3.97 -11.10 25.30
N GLU A 144 4.58 -10.33 26.20
CA GLU A 144 6.04 -10.25 26.33
C GLU A 144 6.69 -11.57 26.77
N GLU A 145 5.97 -12.42 27.51
CA GLU A 145 6.51 -13.69 28.00
C GLU A 145 6.69 -14.75 26.89
N GLY A 146 5.97 -14.62 25.77
CA GLY A 146 5.97 -15.58 24.66
C GLY A 146 6.91 -15.19 23.53
#